data_AF-A0A4U6VCD7-F1
#
_entry.id   AF-A0A4U6VCD7-F1
#
_cell.length_a   1.000
_cell.length_b   1.000
_cell.length_c   1.000
_cell.angle_alpha   90.00
_cell.angle_beta   90.00
_cell.angle_gamma   90.00
#
_symmetry.space_group_name_H-M   'P 1'
#
loop_
_entity.id
_entity.type
_entity.pdbx_description
1 polymer ?
#
loop_
_entity_poly.entity_id
_entity_poly.type
_entity_poly.pdbx_seq_one_letter_code
_entity_poly.pdbx_strand_id
1 'polypeptide(L)' 'MTMPWGVAVCIVDMVWAVLAGWVSTCLVVANELARAMRNGEIGPFVVG' A
#
# COMPACT_ATOMS: atom_id res chain seq x y z
N MET A 1 0.82 30.14 -18.74
CA MET A 1 0.80 30.10 -17.26
C MET A 1 1.74 28.98 -16.82
N THR A 2 2.99 29.29 -16.48
CA THR A 2 3.96 28.30 -15.98
C THR A 2 3.67 28.05 -14.50
N MET A 3 3.35 26.82 -14.13
CA MET A 3 3.14 26.49 -12.73
C MET A 3 4.43 26.73 -11.93
N PRO A 4 4.35 27.32 -10.72
CA PRO A 4 5.52 27.51 -9.88
C PRO A 4 6.10 26.14 -9.54
N TRP A 5 7.40 25.96 -9.76
CA TRP A 5 8.10 24.70 -9.52
C TRP A 5 7.89 24.14 -8.11
N GLY A 6 7.70 25.02 -7.11
CA GLY A 6 7.39 24.61 -5.74
C GLY A 6 6.06 23.85 -5.61
N VAL A 7 5.06 24.18 -6.44
CA VAL A 7 3.76 23.48 -6.43
C VAL A 7 3.93 22.07 -7.04
N ALA A 8 4.73 21.94 -8.09
CA ALA A 8 5.03 20.65 -8.70
C ALA A 8 5.77 19.72 -7.72
N VAL A 9 6.76 20.24 -6.98
CA VAL A 9 7.48 19.46 -5.96
C VAL A 9 6.55 19.03 -4.82
N CYS A 10 5.69 19.92 -4.31
CA CYS A 10 4.70 19.56 -3.30
C CYS A 10 3.74 18.44 -3.74
N ILE A 11 3.27 18.49 -5.00
CA ILE A 11 2.38 17.45 -5.53
C ILE A 11 3.12 16.12 -5.62
N VAL A 12 4.36 16.12 -6.12
CA VAL A 12 5.18 14.91 -6.22
C VAL A 12 5.43 14.31 -4.83
N ASP A 13 5.74 15.14 -3.83
CA ASP A 13 5.96 14.70 -2.45
C ASP A 13 4.70 14.08 -1.83
N MET A 14 3.53 14.71 -2.00
CA MET A 14 2.26 14.16 -1.52
C MET A 14 1.91 12.84 -2.21
N VAL A 15 2.07 12.75 -3.53
CA VAL A 15 1.82 11.51 -4.28
C VAL A 15 2.78 10.42 -3.82
N TRP A 16 4.04 10.76 -3.59
CA TRP A 16 5.04 9.82 -3.08
C TRP A 16 4.70 9.30 -1.69
N ALA A 17 4.32 10.20 -0.77
CA ALA A 17 3.91 9.83 0.59
C ALA A 17 2.69 8.91 0.58
N VAL A 18 1.70 9.22 -0.27
CA VAL A 18 0.51 8.37 -0.47
C VAL A 18 0.95 7.01 -0.99
N LEU A 19 1.74 6.95 -2.07
CA LEU A 19 2.21 5.69 -2.66
C LEU A 19 2.97 4.82 -1.65
N ALA A 20 3.85 5.43 -0.85
CA ALA A 20 4.56 4.73 0.22
C ALA A 20 3.61 4.17 1.29
N GLY A 21 2.58 4.92 1.66
CA GLY A 21 1.52 4.44 2.56
C GLY A 21 0.72 3.27 2.00
N TRP A 22 0.39 3.30 0.71
CA TRP A 22 -0.27 2.18 0.01
C TRP A 22 0.61 0.93 -0.02
N VAL A 23 1.89 1.07 -0.39
CA VAL A 23 2.84 -0.04 -0.40
C VAL A 23 3.00 -0.64 0.99
N SER A 24 3.11 0.19 2.03
CA SER A 24 3.19 -0.27 3.42
C SER A 24 1.93 -1.03 3.84
N THR A 25 0.74 -0.50 3.53
CA THR A 25 -0.53 -1.20 3.75
C THR A 25 -0.57 -2.56 3.07
N CYS A 26 -0.16 -2.64 1.80
CA CYS A 26 -0.09 -3.91 1.07
C CYS A 26 0.84 -4.92 1.77
N LEU A 27 2.01 -4.47 2.25
CA LEU A 27 2.95 -5.32 2.99
C LEU A 27 2.36 -5.79 4.32
N VAL A 28 1.66 -4.92 5.06
CA VAL A 28 0.99 -5.29 6.31
C VAL A 28 -0.08 -6.34 6.04
N VAL A 29 -0.94 -6.14 5.03
CA VAL A 29 -1.97 -7.12 4.65
C VAL A 29 -1.35 -8.44 4.23
N ALA A 30 -0.27 -8.43 3.44
CA ALA A 30 0.44 -9.64 3.04
C ALA A 30 1.05 -10.38 4.25
N ASN A 31 1.61 -9.66 5.21
CA ASN A 31 2.14 -10.22 6.44
C ASN A 31 1.04 -10.85 7.30
N GLU A 32 -0.08 -10.15 7.50
CA GLU A 32 -1.22 -10.68 8.25
C GLU A 32 -1.82 -11.90 7.55
N LEU A 33 -1.93 -11.89 6.22
CA LEU A 33 -2.38 -13.04 5.45
C LEU A 33 -1.43 -14.23 5.62
N ALA A 34 -0.12 -14.01 5.52
CA ALA A 34 0.88 -15.06 5.74
C ALA A 34 0.82 -15.62 7.17
N ARG A 35 0.61 -14.75 8.18
CA ARG A 35 0.43 -15.16 9.57
C ARG A 35 -0.86 -15.96 9.76
N ALA A 36 -1.96 -15.53 9.18
CA ALA A 36 -3.25 -16.22 9.26
C ALA A 36 -3.23 -17.59 8.55
N MET A 37 -2.53 -17.70 7.41
CA MET A 37 -2.28 -19.00 6.77
C MET A 37 -1.42 -19.91 7.67
N ARG A 38 -0.38 -19.37 8.32
CA ARG A 38 0.51 -20.13 9.20
C ARG A 38 -0.18 -20.59 10.49
N ASN A 39 -1.09 -19.77 11.03
CA ASN A 39 -1.92 -20.12 12.18
C ASN A 39 -3.03 -21.11 11.84
N GLY A 40 -3.24 -21.43 10.55
CA GLY A 40 -4.31 -22.32 10.11
C GLY A 40 -5.72 -21.72 10.27
N GLU A 41 -5.82 -20.41 10.49
CA GLU A 41 -7.10 -19.69 10.63
C GLU A 41 -7.79 -19.49 9.28
N ILE A 42 -7.05 -19.63 8.18
CA ILE A 42 -7.57 -19.60 6.82
C ILE A 42 -7.72 -21.05 6.32
N GLY A 43 -8.96 -21.55 6.34
CA GLY A 43 -9.34 -22.78 5.63
C GLY A 43 -9.15 -22.65 4.12
N PRO A 44 -9.21 -23.75 3.34
CA PRO A 44 -8.85 -23.76 1.93
C PRO A 44 -9.56 -22.60 1.20
N PHE A 45 -8.76 -21.76 0.55
CA PHE A 45 -9.26 -20.64 -0.26
C PHE A 45 -10.05 -21.25 -1.43
N VAL A 46 -11.33 -21.48 -1.24
CA VAL A 46 -12.24 -21.79 -2.35
C VAL A 46 -12.44 -20.50 -3.11
N VAL A 47 -11.55 -20.26 -4.07
CA VAL A 47 -11.81 -19.37 -5.19
C VAL A 47 -12.80 -20.12 -6.07
N GLY A 48 -14.08 -19.88 -5.82
CA GLY A 48 -15.20 -20.28 -6.69
C GLY A 48 -15.57 -19.14 -7.62
#